data_AF-A0A3M2LU09-F1
#
_entry.id   AF-A0A3M2LU09-F1
#
_cell.length_a   1.000
_cell.length_b   1.000
_cell.length_c   1.000
_cell.angle_alpha   90.00
_cell.angle_beta   90.00
_cell.angle_gamma   90.00
#
_symmetry.space_group_name_H-M   'P 1'
#
loop_
_entity.id
_entity.type
_entity.pdbx_description
1 polymer ?
#
loop_
_entity_poly.entity_id
_entity_poly.type
_entity_poly.pdbx_seq_one_letter_code
_entity_poly.pdbx_strand_id
1 'polypeptide(L)'
;MNFHPDRLVGGEPILRRMARDGAYLSQFVTGTSNGGLTAHPGGERWRWESRMFGAAYDAAPAQQRPVYGALNHLRRSTGAAPRFGSAHFRLVPEVLARTTFCYPDSSALPTAFGVADRCDLVRRALAEERPALDGHVEAHIHGRVSLARDVAALVLDPSHLGTPVAEAAAALPCPVEWHSGFRLPVEVLDENPEFRGPEIAALGRRLAEDGLLDPRMIGDAARSGRHDPQELKKVWHYLAHFGAPER
;
A
#
# COMPACT_ATOMS: atom_id res chain seq x y z
N MET A 1 -5.05 -3.33 -3.60
CA MET A 1 -3.58 -3.24 -3.47
C MET A 1 -3.24 -1.77 -3.20
N ASN A 2 -2.83 -1.43 -1.97
CA ASN A 2 -2.54 -0.06 -1.56
C ASN A 2 -1.12 0.37 -1.99
N PHE A 3 -0.98 1.62 -2.43
CA PHE A 3 0.30 2.21 -2.83
C PHE A 3 0.24 3.75 -2.76
N HIS A 4 1.40 4.41 -2.83
CA HIS A 4 1.48 5.86 -2.97
C HIS A 4 1.57 6.22 -4.47
N PRO A 5 0.57 6.89 -5.05
CA PRO A 5 0.47 7.14 -6.50
C PRO A 5 1.42 8.23 -6.99
N ASP A 6 2.00 8.96 -6.06
CA ASP A 6 2.86 10.13 -6.25
C ASP A 6 4.37 9.79 -6.21
N ARG A 7 4.73 8.51 -6.03
CA ARG A 7 6.13 8.07 -5.95
C ARG A 7 6.79 8.00 -7.32
N LEU A 8 8.11 8.08 -7.31
CA LEU A 8 8.96 7.89 -8.48
C LEU A 8 9.58 6.49 -8.48
N VAL A 9 9.73 5.91 -9.67
CA VAL A 9 10.45 4.65 -9.93
C VAL A 9 11.53 4.96 -10.96
N GLY A 10 12.80 4.98 -10.55
CA GLY A 10 13.89 5.38 -11.44
C GLY A 10 13.74 6.80 -11.99
N GLY A 11 13.21 7.73 -11.19
CA GLY A 11 12.94 9.12 -11.60
C GLY A 11 11.63 9.33 -12.38
N GLU A 12 10.95 8.25 -12.81
CA GLU A 12 9.68 8.31 -13.53
C GLU A 12 8.47 8.21 -12.59
N PRO A 13 7.39 9.00 -12.75
CA PRO A 13 6.17 8.83 -11.98
C PRO A 13 5.59 7.41 -12.09
N ILE A 14 5.26 6.79 -10.94
CA ILE A 14 4.87 5.38 -10.88
C ILE A 14 3.65 5.05 -11.76
N LEU A 15 2.66 5.95 -11.84
CA LEU A 15 1.48 5.74 -12.66
C LEU A 15 1.79 5.77 -14.17
N ARG A 16 2.74 6.61 -14.61
CA ARG A 16 3.18 6.62 -16.02
C ARG A 16 3.92 5.34 -16.38
N ARG A 17 4.77 4.87 -15.45
CA ARG A 17 5.44 3.58 -15.57
C ARG A 17 4.43 2.43 -15.68
N MET A 18 3.40 2.44 -14.82
CA MET A 18 2.31 1.46 -14.84
C MET A 18 1.49 1.50 -16.14
N ALA A 19 1.22 2.69 -16.69
CA ALA A 19 0.53 2.85 -17.97
C ALA A 19 1.31 2.18 -19.11
N ARG A 20 2.63 2.39 -19.15
CA ARG A 20 3.53 1.78 -20.15
C ARG A 20 3.62 0.27 -20.00
N ASP A 21 3.80 -0.20 -18.76
CA ASP A 21 4.01 -1.63 -18.49
C ASP A 21 2.69 -2.44 -18.60
N GLY A 22 1.54 -1.76 -18.45
CA GLY A 22 0.20 -2.36 -18.52
C GLY A 22 -0.10 -3.35 -17.38
N ALA A 23 0.68 -3.30 -16.30
CA ALA A 23 0.57 -4.21 -15.17
C ALA A 23 1.04 -3.58 -13.86
N TYR A 24 0.51 -4.10 -12.75
CA TYR A 24 1.09 -3.88 -11.44
C TYR A 24 2.24 -4.87 -11.22
N LEU A 25 3.42 -4.36 -10.90
CA LEU A 25 4.64 -5.16 -10.77
C LEU A 25 5.12 -5.18 -9.31
N SER A 26 5.70 -6.31 -8.91
CA SER A 26 6.22 -6.50 -7.55
C SER A 26 7.54 -5.78 -7.35
N GLN A 27 7.94 -5.65 -6.09
CA GLN A 27 9.23 -5.10 -5.69
C GLN A 27 10.43 -5.79 -6.38
N PHE A 28 10.33 -7.10 -6.68
CA PHE A 28 11.39 -7.84 -7.39
C PHE A 28 11.63 -7.32 -8.81
N VAL A 29 10.65 -6.62 -9.39
CA VAL A 29 10.75 -6.04 -10.73
C VAL A 29 11.04 -4.55 -10.67
N THR A 30 10.39 -3.83 -9.75
CA THR A 30 10.47 -2.36 -9.69
C THR A 30 11.62 -1.84 -8.84
N GLY A 31 12.14 -2.65 -7.90
CA GLY A 31 13.08 -2.20 -6.89
C GLY A 31 12.47 -1.22 -5.87
N THR A 32 11.15 -1.05 -5.86
CA THR A 32 10.45 -0.07 -5.00
C THR A 32 9.52 -0.75 -4.01
N SER A 33 9.39 -0.18 -2.81
CA SER A 33 8.55 -0.71 -1.73
C SER A 33 8.13 0.37 -0.75
N ASN A 34 6.98 0.15 -0.10
CA ASN A 34 6.54 0.90 1.08
C ASN A 34 6.98 0.18 2.39
N GLY A 35 7.62 -0.98 2.27
CA GLY A 35 8.30 -1.75 3.32
C GLY A 35 9.83 -1.64 3.23
N GLY A 36 10.55 -2.70 3.59
CA GLY A 36 12.00 -2.80 3.43
C GLY A 36 12.42 -3.21 2.00
N LEU A 37 13.60 -2.77 1.55
CA LEU A 37 14.20 -3.13 0.25
C LEU A 37 14.96 -4.46 0.27
N THR A 38 14.27 -5.57 0.58
CA THR A 38 14.91 -6.88 0.80
C THR A 38 14.51 -7.94 -0.23
N ALA A 39 13.94 -7.52 -1.36
CA ALA A 39 13.47 -8.38 -2.46
C ALA A 39 14.62 -8.82 -3.40
N HIS A 40 15.58 -9.54 -2.85
CA HIS A 40 16.69 -10.14 -3.59
C HIS A 40 17.01 -11.52 -2.96
N PRO A 41 17.69 -12.44 -3.68
CA PRO A 41 18.11 -13.71 -3.11
C PRO A 41 18.79 -13.53 -1.74
N GLY A 42 18.33 -14.29 -0.74
CA GLY A 42 18.83 -14.21 0.64
C GLY A 42 18.29 -13.05 1.51
N GLY A 43 17.56 -12.08 0.95
CA GLY A 43 16.91 -11.01 1.72
C GLY A 43 15.64 -11.46 2.43
N GLU A 44 15.19 -10.72 3.44
CA GLU A 44 14.02 -11.07 4.27
C GLU A 44 12.74 -11.31 3.46
N ARG A 45 12.49 -10.44 2.48
CA ARG A 45 11.34 -10.58 1.56
C ARG A 45 11.39 -11.87 0.77
N TRP A 46 12.57 -12.24 0.26
CA TRP A 46 12.77 -13.49 -0.46
C TRP A 46 12.58 -14.70 0.47
N ARG A 47 13.15 -14.65 1.69
CA ARG A 47 13.08 -15.74 2.69
C ARG A 47 11.66 -16.06 3.11
N TRP A 48 10.83 -15.05 3.40
CA TRP A 48 9.45 -15.34 3.78
C TRP A 48 8.62 -15.86 2.62
N GLU A 49 8.87 -15.41 1.38
CA GLU A 49 8.14 -15.92 0.20
C GLU A 49 8.52 -17.37 -0.08
N SER A 50 9.82 -17.70 0.00
CA SER A 50 10.31 -19.07 -0.11
C SER A 50 9.65 -19.98 0.94
N ARG A 51 9.58 -19.53 2.20
CA ARG A 51 8.91 -20.28 3.28
C ARG A 51 7.40 -20.47 3.05
N MET A 52 6.67 -19.40 2.71
CA MET A 52 5.21 -19.46 2.57
C MET A 52 4.76 -20.27 1.36
N PHE A 53 5.55 -20.26 0.29
CA PHE A 53 5.19 -20.89 -0.99
C PHE A 53 6.03 -22.13 -1.32
N GLY A 54 6.72 -22.70 -0.33
CA GLY A 54 7.51 -23.92 -0.51
C GLY A 54 8.55 -23.82 -1.63
N ALA A 55 9.27 -22.70 -1.67
CA ALA A 55 10.29 -22.37 -2.68
C ALA A 55 9.81 -22.30 -4.14
N ALA A 56 8.49 -22.29 -4.40
CA ALA A 56 7.93 -22.29 -5.76
C ALA A 56 8.41 -21.11 -6.65
N TYR A 57 8.84 -20.00 -6.02
CA TYR A 57 9.26 -18.78 -6.72
C TYR A 57 10.77 -18.50 -6.64
N ASP A 58 11.57 -19.42 -6.09
CA ASP A 58 12.98 -19.14 -5.78
C ASP A 58 13.84 -19.07 -7.03
N ALA A 59 13.54 -19.92 -8.03
CA ALA A 59 14.14 -19.91 -9.36
C ALA A 59 13.26 -19.23 -10.43
N ALA A 60 12.08 -18.72 -10.04
CA ALA A 60 11.14 -18.12 -10.99
C ALA A 60 11.58 -16.70 -11.39
N PRO A 61 11.29 -16.25 -12.62
CA PRO A 61 11.46 -14.86 -13.01
C PRO A 61 10.73 -13.90 -12.06
N ALA A 62 11.31 -12.73 -11.82
CA ALA A 62 10.76 -11.70 -10.92
C ALA A 62 9.29 -11.34 -11.22
N GLN A 63 8.93 -11.35 -12.51
CA GLN A 63 7.59 -11.03 -13.03
C GLN A 63 6.54 -12.10 -12.71
N GLN A 64 6.97 -13.33 -12.37
CA GLN A 64 6.07 -14.42 -12.00
C GLN A 64 5.84 -14.50 -10.50
N ARG A 65 6.66 -13.80 -9.69
CA ARG A 65 6.50 -13.78 -8.23
C ARG A 65 5.20 -13.05 -7.83
N PRO A 66 4.57 -13.42 -6.72
CA PRO A 66 3.26 -12.88 -6.36
C PRO A 66 3.30 -11.37 -6.13
N VAL A 67 2.20 -10.70 -6.48
CA VAL A 67 1.94 -9.31 -6.11
C VAL A 67 1.15 -9.28 -4.82
N TYR A 68 1.43 -8.30 -3.96
CA TYR A 68 0.85 -8.23 -2.63
C TYR A 68 -0.27 -7.20 -2.55
N GLY A 69 -1.30 -7.56 -1.81
CA GLY A 69 -2.45 -6.71 -1.48
C GLY A 69 -3.02 -7.11 -0.13
N ALA A 70 -4.28 -6.78 0.09
CA ALA A 70 -5.00 -7.18 1.28
C ALA A 70 -6.49 -7.31 0.99
N LEU A 71 -7.17 -8.17 1.73
CA LEU A 71 -8.61 -8.40 1.62
C LEU A 71 -9.38 -7.31 2.37
N ASN A 72 -10.18 -6.51 1.63
CA ASN A 72 -10.94 -5.39 2.20
C ASN A 72 -12.23 -5.84 2.90
N HIS A 73 -12.10 -6.71 3.89
CA HIS A 73 -13.22 -7.28 4.66
C HIS A 73 -13.98 -6.22 5.47
N LEU A 74 -13.32 -5.10 5.83
CA LEU A 74 -13.94 -3.96 6.50
C LEU A 74 -14.58 -2.94 5.55
N ARG A 75 -14.48 -3.16 4.23
CA ARG A 75 -15.03 -2.31 3.17
C ARG A 75 -14.63 -0.83 3.31
N ARG A 76 -13.40 -0.57 3.74
CA ARG A 76 -12.87 0.80 3.85
C ARG A 76 -12.75 1.43 2.47
N SER A 77 -13.18 2.67 2.32
CA SER A 77 -13.03 3.46 1.10
C SER A 77 -11.56 3.68 0.72
N THR A 78 -10.65 3.66 1.68
CA THR A 78 -9.19 3.78 1.50
C THR A 78 -8.49 2.45 1.21
N GLY A 79 -9.23 1.35 1.06
CA GLY A 79 -8.68 0.02 0.84
C GLY A 79 -8.32 -0.73 2.13
N ALA A 80 -7.88 -1.96 1.95
CA ALA A 80 -7.69 -2.91 3.06
C ALA A 80 -6.45 -2.63 3.92
N ALA A 81 -5.40 -2.05 3.34
CA ALA A 81 -4.12 -1.84 4.00
C ALA A 81 -3.58 -0.42 3.73
N PRO A 82 -4.24 0.63 4.23
CA PRO A 82 -3.84 2.02 4.00
C PRO A 82 -2.44 2.33 4.55
N ARG A 83 -1.87 1.47 5.40
CA ARG A 83 -0.44 1.52 5.79
C ARG A 83 0.50 1.69 4.60
N PHE A 84 0.15 1.13 3.44
CA PHE A 84 1.01 1.11 2.27
C PHE A 84 0.70 2.22 1.25
N GLY A 85 -0.23 3.11 1.54
CA GLY A 85 -0.38 4.35 0.78
C GLY A 85 -1.82 4.80 0.59
N SER A 86 -1.94 6.01 0.04
CA SER A 86 -3.18 6.76 -0.10
C SER A 86 -4.06 6.29 -1.25
N ALA A 87 -3.51 5.58 -2.24
CA ALA A 87 -4.28 5.04 -3.34
C ALA A 87 -4.41 3.52 -3.23
N HIS A 88 -5.39 2.95 -3.92
CA HIS A 88 -5.41 1.51 -4.13
C HIS A 88 -6.05 1.11 -5.45
N PHE A 89 -5.53 0.03 -6.03
CA PHE A 89 -6.26 -0.71 -7.04
C PHE A 89 -7.26 -1.65 -6.39
N ARG A 90 -8.53 -1.54 -6.79
CA ARG A 90 -9.57 -2.52 -6.52
C ARG A 90 -9.58 -3.53 -7.66
N LEU A 91 -9.45 -4.81 -7.32
CA LEU A 91 -9.38 -5.89 -8.30
C LEU A 91 -10.76 -6.48 -8.57
N VAL A 92 -10.92 -7.09 -9.74
CA VAL A 92 -12.13 -7.85 -10.09
C VAL A 92 -12.20 -9.17 -9.29
N PRO A 93 -13.39 -9.71 -8.99
CA PRO A 93 -13.54 -10.93 -8.17
C PRO A 93 -12.80 -12.16 -8.72
N GLU A 94 -12.62 -12.28 -10.03
CA GLU A 94 -11.94 -13.40 -10.70
C GLU A 94 -10.49 -13.56 -10.26
N VAL A 95 -9.87 -12.50 -9.75
CA VAL A 95 -8.51 -12.57 -9.19
C VAL A 95 -8.44 -13.45 -7.94
N LEU A 96 -9.55 -13.62 -7.22
CA LEU A 96 -9.64 -14.49 -6.04
C LEU A 96 -9.27 -15.95 -6.36
N ALA A 97 -9.56 -16.43 -7.57
CA ALA A 97 -9.25 -17.80 -7.99
C ALA A 97 -7.74 -18.12 -7.98
N ARG A 98 -6.88 -17.09 -7.98
CA ARG A 98 -5.41 -17.23 -7.92
C ARG A 98 -4.79 -16.45 -6.76
N THR A 99 -5.55 -16.22 -5.70
CA THR A 99 -5.09 -15.46 -4.54
C THR A 99 -5.05 -16.34 -3.29
N THR A 100 -3.92 -16.37 -2.61
CA THR A 100 -3.82 -16.88 -1.24
C THR A 100 -3.83 -15.73 -0.26
N PHE A 101 -4.12 -16.04 1.00
CA PHE A 101 -4.19 -15.07 2.08
C PHE A 101 -3.41 -15.57 3.27
N CYS A 102 -2.90 -14.65 4.09
CA CYS A 102 -2.40 -14.98 5.42
C CYS A 102 -2.84 -13.93 6.46
N TYR A 103 -2.82 -14.36 7.71
CA TYR A 103 -2.97 -13.47 8.85
C TYR A 103 -2.15 -14.00 10.05
N PRO A 104 -1.32 -13.17 10.72
CA PRO A 104 -0.96 -11.78 10.37
C PRO A 104 -0.20 -11.68 9.03
N ASP A 105 0.32 -10.50 8.69
CA ASP A 105 1.06 -10.31 7.44
C ASP A 105 2.36 -11.14 7.36
N SER A 106 2.91 -11.26 6.15
CA SER A 106 4.10 -12.08 5.86
C SER A 106 5.33 -11.78 6.71
N SER A 107 5.46 -10.56 7.24
CA SER A 107 6.60 -10.18 8.08
C SER A 107 6.52 -10.73 9.49
N ALA A 108 5.31 -11.06 9.96
CA ALA A 108 5.04 -11.55 11.31
C ALA A 108 5.07 -13.09 11.43
N LEU A 109 5.69 -13.78 10.47
CA LEU A 109 5.82 -15.26 10.44
C LEU A 109 4.46 -15.98 10.61
N PRO A 110 3.46 -15.70 9.76
CA PRO A 110 2.12 -16.24 9.93
C PRO A 110 2.09 -17.75 9.76
N THR A 111 1.20 -18.39 10.51
CA THR A 111 0.89 -19.83 10.40
C THR A 111 -0.51 -20.08 9.87
N ALA A 112 -1.37 -19.05 9.83
CA ALA A 112 -2.72 -19.14 9.30
C ALA A 112 -2.76 -18.64 7.85
N PHE A 113 -3.18 -19.53 6.95
CA PHE A 113 -3.32 -19.28 5.53
C PHE A 113 -4.71 -19.67 5.04
N GLY A 114 -5.14 -19.08 3.94
CA GLY A 114 -6.44 -19.37 3.34
C GLY A 114 -6.46 -19.08 1.85
N VAL A 115 -7.50 -19.60 1.19
CA VAL A 115 -7.91 -19.25 -0.18
C VAL A 115 -9.36 -18.79 -0.14
N ALA A 116 -9.86 -18.18 -1.22
CA ALA A 116 -11.19 -17.59 -1.25
C ALA A 116 -12.31 -18.51 -0.72
N ASP A 117 -12.29 -19.79 -1.11
CA ASP A 117 -13.31 -20.78 -0.70
C ASP A 117 -13.14 -21.31 0.73
N ARG A 118 -11.95 -21.12 1.32
CA ARG A 118 -11.54 -21.71 2.60
C ARG A 118 -10.70 -20.70 3.38
N CYS A 119 -11.35 -19.67 3.92
CA CYS A 119 -10.69 -18.58 4.63
C CYS A 119 -11.37 -18.27 5.98
N ASP A 120 -10.74 -18.64 7.09
CA ASP A 120 -11.17 -18.24 8.44
C ASP A 120 -10.47 -16.96 8.95
N LEU A 121 -9.59 -16.38 8.12
CA LEU A 121 -8.68 -15.30 8.50
C LEU A 121 -9.40 -14.01 8.83
N VAL A 122 -10.54 -13.74 8.20
CA VAL A 122 -11.38 -12.57 8.53
C VAL A 122 -11.88 -12.67 9.97
N ARG A 123 -12.35 -13.85 10.39
CA ARG A 123 -12.80 -14.07 11.77
C ARG A 123 -11.66 -13.88 12.76
N ARG A 124 -10.44 -14.35 12.43
CA ARG A 124 -9.24 -14.15 13.25
C ARG A 124 -8.86 -12.67 13.35
N ALA A 125 -8.83 -11.96 12.22
CA ALA A 125 -8.50 -10.54 12.17
C ALA A 125 -9.49 -9.67 12.96
N LEU A 126 -10.77 -10.06 13.03
CA LEU A 126 -11.77 -9.35 13.83
C LEU A 126 -11.71 -9.69 15.33
N ALA A 127 -11.11 -10.81 15.71
CA ALA A 127 -11.03 -11.27 17.11
C ALA A 127 -9.74 -10.82 17.82
N GLU A 128 -8.70 -10.46 17.07
CA GLU A 128 -7.43 -10.00 17.63
C GLU A 128 -7.34 -8.47 17.63
N GLU A 129 -7.04 -7.88 18.78
CA GLU A 129 -6.59 -6.49 18.84
C GLU A 129 -5.12 -6.41 18.40
N ARG A 130 -4.86 -5.67 17.32
CA ARG A 130 -3.52 -5.43 16.77
C ARG A 130 -3.22 -3.94 16.80
N PRO A 131 -1.93 -3.55 16.82
CA PRO A 131 -1.53 -2.16 16.60
C PRO A 131 -2.20 -1.57 15.37
N ALA A 132 -2.44 -0.26 15.43
CA ALA A 132 -3.00 0.50 14.34
C ALA A 132 -2.31 0.17 13.02
N LEU A 133 -3.13 -0.04 11.97
CA LEU A 133 -2.70 -0.34 10.60
C LEU A 133 -2.04 -1.72 10.37
N ASP A 134 -1.96 -2.60 11.37
CA ASP A 134 -1.33 -3.94 11.28
C ASP A 134 -2.32 -5.12 11.31
N GLY A 135 -3.63 -4.84 11.33
CA GLY A 135 -4.70 -5.86 11.38
C GLY A 135 -5.26 -6.30 10.02
N HIS A 136 -4.52 -6.14 8.92
CA HIS A 136 -5.03 -6.49 7.59
C HIS A 136 -4.81 -7.98 7.28
N VAL A 137 -5.76 -8.61 6.58
CA VAL A 137 -5.57 -9.94 5.98
C VAL A 137 -4.78 -9.73 4.69
N GLU A 138 -3.51 -10.10 4.69
CA GLU A 138 -2.62 -9.95 3.53
C GLU A 138 -3.05 -10.91 2.41
N ALA A 139 -2.99 -10.43 1.18
CA ALA A 139 -3.34 -11.18 -0.02
C ALA A 139 -2.13 -11.32 -0.94
N HIS A 140 -1.90 -12.52 -1.45
CA HIS A 140 -0.85 -12.83 -2.41
C HIS A 140 -1.51 -13.22 -3.73
N ILE A 141 -1.46 -12.31 -4.70
CA ILE A 141 -2.00 -12.56 -6.04
C ILE A 141 -0.92 -13.24 -6.87
N HIS A 142 -1.17 -14.50 -7.23
CA HIS A 142 -0.24 -15.28 -8.03
C HIS A 142 -0.34 -14.92 -9.52
N GLY A 143 0.81 -14.76 -10.17
CA GLY A 143 0.91 -14.35 -11.57
C GLY A 143 0.70 -12.85 -11.80
N ARG A 144 0.76 -12.46 -13.07
CA ARG A 144 0.70 -11.05 -13.49
C ARG A 144 -0.68 -10.43 -13.18
N VAL A 145 -0.67 -9.20 -12.68
CA VAL A 145 -1.86 -8.36 -12.51
C VAL A 145 -1.91 -7.34 -13.65
N SER A 146 -2.76 -7.58 -14.64
CA SER A 146 -2.99 -6.68 -15.77
C SER A 146 -3.94 -5.56 -15.37
N LEU A 147 -3.58 -4.31 -15.67
CA LEU A 147 -4.44 -3.16 -15.35
C LEU A 147 -5.73 -3.16 -16.18
N ALA A 148 -5.70 -3.63 -17.42
CA ALA A 148 -6.88 -3.63 -18.29
C ALA A 148 -7.89 -4.75 -17.96
N ARG A 149 -7.43 -5.86 -17.37
CA ARG A 149 -8.25 -7.05 -17.12
C ARG A 149 -8.58 -7.27 -15.65
N ASP A 150 -7.57 -7.12 -14.79
CA ASP A 150 -7.66 -7.56 -13.40
C ASP A 150 -8.06 -6.42 -12.44
N VAL A 151 -8.04 -5.17 -12.90
CA VAL A 151 -8.36 -3.97 -12.10
C VAL A 151 -9.75 -3.47 -12.46
N ALA A 152 -10.62 -3.43 -11.44
CA ALA A 152 -11.95 -2.84 -11.55
C ALA A 152 -11.89 -1.30 -11.48
N ALA A 153 -11.03 -0.75 -10.62
CA ALA A 153 -10.81 0.69 -10.51
C ALA A 153 -9.47 1.01 -9.83
N LEU A 154 -8.91 2.17 -10.18
CA LEU A 154 -7.93 2.89 -9.35
C LEU A 154 -8.69 3.88 -8.47
N VAL A 155 -8.57 3.75 -7.16
CA VAL A 155 -9.17 4.69 -6.21
C VAL A 155 -8.08 5.60 -5.65
N LEU A 156 -8.28 6.92 -5.74
CA LEU A 156 -7.34 7.96 -5.32
C LEU A 156 -7.86 8.81 -4.16
N ASP A 157 -6.93 9.46 -3.47
CA ASP A 157 -7.22 10.52 -2.51
C ASP A 157 -7.49 11.86 -3.21
N PRO A 158 -8.52 12.64 -2.79
CA PRO A 158 -8.88 13.91 -3.41
C PRO A 158 -7.77 14.99 -3.37
N SER A 159 -6.76 14.87 -2.50
CA SER A 159 -5.56 15.74 -2.52
C SER A 159 -4.77 15.67 -3.84
N HIS A 160 -5.02 14.64 -4.65
CA HIS A 160 -4.42 14.52 -5.98
C HIS A 160 -5.24 15.17 -7.10
N LEU A 161 -6.44 15.71 -6.83
CA LEU A 161 -7.23 16.44 -7.83
C LEU A 161 -6.43 17.62 -8.41
N GLY A 162 -6.47 17.77 -9.74
CA GLY A 162 -5.74 18.85 -10.42
C GLY A 162 -4.21 18.72 -10.38
N THR A 163 -3.67 17.58 -9.93
CA THR A 163 -2.22 17.33 -9.91
C THR A 163 -1.79 16.42 -11.08
N PRO A 164 -0.49 16.37 -11.42
CA PRO A 164 0.03 15.43 -12.41
C PRO A 164 -0.25 13.94 -12.09
N VAL A 165 -0.57 13.61 -10.84
CA VAL A 165 -0.98 12.26 -10.43
C VAL A 165 -2.36 11.92 -11.03
N ALA A 166 -3.32 12.84 -10.97
CA ALA A 166 -4.65 12.64 -11.55
C ALA A 166 -4.58 12.48 -13.08
N GLU A 167 -3.75 13.29 -13.74
CA GLU A 167 -3.52 13.18 -15.19
C GLU A 167 -2.93 11.83 -15.56
N ALA A 168 -1.90 11.37 -14.83
CA ALA A 168 -1.28 10.07 -15.06
C ALA A 168 -2.24 8.90 -14.76
N ALA A 169 -3.12 9.04 -13.77
CA ALA A 169 -4.15 8.07 -13.45
C ALA A 169 -5.19 7.93 -14.57
N ALA A 170 -5.61 9.06 -15.17
CA ALA A 170 -6.58 9.08 -16.27
C ALA A 170 -6.06 8.37 -17.55
N ALA A 171 -4.75 8.21 -17.69
CA ALA A 171 -4.13 7.48 -18.80
C ALA A 171 -4.11 5.96 -18.60
N LEU A 172 -4.52 5.45 -17.43
CA LEU A 172 -4.57 4.01 -17.18
C LEU A 172 -5.79 3.35 -17.83
N PRO A 173 -5.71 2.07 -18.21
CA PRO A 173 -6.81 1.34 -18.85
C PRO A 173 -7.85 0.85 -17.83
N CYS A 174 -8.20 1.66 -16.83
CA CYS A 174 -9.20 1.33 -15.82
C CYS A 174 -9.90 2.61 -15.30
N PRO A 175 -11.14 2.51 -14.79
CA PRO A 175 -11.82 3.62 -14.15
C PRO A 175 -11.01 4.23 -13.01
N VAL A 176 -11.09 5.55 -12.87
CA VAL A 176 -10.55 6.30 -11.72
C VAL A 176 -11.70 6.72 -10.82
N GLU A 177 -11.60 6.36 -9.54
CA GLU A 177 -12.54 6.71 -8.47
C GLU A 177 -11.81 7.49 -7.37
N TRP A 178 -12.58 8.11 -6.48
CA TRP A 178 -12.05 8.92 -5.38
C TRP A 178 -12.69 8.46 -4.08
N HIS A 179 -11.89 8.31 -3.03
CA HIS A 179 -12.40 8.07 -1.68
C HIS A 179 -12.54 9.37 -0.89
N SER A 180 -13.12 9.33 0.32
CA SER A 180 -13.47 10.53 1.09
C SER A 180 -12.28 11.39 1.54
N GLY A 181 -11.08 10.81 1.59
CA GLY A 181 -9.81 11.53 1.70
C GLY A 181 -9.21 11.52 3.10
N PHE A 182 -7.87 11.46 3.15
CA PHE A 182 -7.12 11.54 4.39
C PHE A 182 -6.90 13.01 4.77
N ARG A 183 -7.19 13.37 6.02
CA ARG A 183 -6.99 14.71 6.57
C ARG A 183 -6.58 14.60 8.03
N LEU A 184 -5.43 15.15 8.39
CA LEU A 184 -4.93 15.15 9.76
C LEU A 184 -4.64 16.59 10.21
N PRO A 185 -5.42 17.15 11.16
CA PRO A 185 -5.07 18.40 11.83
C PRO A 185 -3.73 18.28 12.56
N VAL A 186 -2.90 19.32 12.51
CA VAL A 186 -1.58 19.29 13.16
C VAL A 186 -1.65 19.16 14.67
N GLU A 187 -2.74 19.58 15.28
CA GLU A 187 -2.99 19.45 16.72
C GLU A 187 -2.96 17.98 17.15
N VAL A 188 -3.49 17.08 16.31
CA VAL A 188 -3.48 15.63 16.59
C VAL A 188 -2.06 15.06 16.58
N LEU A 189 -1.14 15.63 15.80
CA LEU A 189 0.28 15.24 15.84
C LEU A 189 0.90 15.63 17.19
N ASP A 190 0.60 16.84 17.66
CA ASP A 190 1.13 17.39 18.91
C ASP A 190 0.56 16.68 20.15
N GLU A 191 -0.69 16.20 20.06
CA GLU A 191 -1.36 15.42 21.10
C GLU A 191 -0.87 13.97 21.21
N ASN A 192 -0.25 13.42 20.15
CA ASN A 192 0.15 12.01 20.07
C ASN A 192 1.66 11.81 19.74
N PRO A 193 2.61 12.50 20.40
CA PRO A 193 4.02 12.45 20.04
C PRO A 193 4.65 11.06 20.23
N GLU A 194 4.09 10.20 21.06
CA GLU A 194 4.59 8.85 21.36
C GLU A 194 4.30 7.82 20.26
N PHE A 195 3.35 8.08 19.34
CA PHE A 195 2.97 7.11 18.33
C PHE A 195 4.12 6.76 17.36
N ARG A 196 4.87 7.76 16.88
CA ARG A 196 6.10 7.55 16.09
C ARG A 196 7.29 8.40 16.53
N GLY A 197 7.15 9.14 17.63
CA GLY A 197 8.17 10.00 18.21
C GLY A 197 7.95 11.48 17.89
N PRO A 198 8.37 12.39 18.80
CA PRO A 198 8.12 13.83 18.68
C PRO A 198 8.75 14.44 17.42
N GLU A 199 9.91 13.92 16.97
CA GLU A 199 10.56 14.38 15.75
C GLU A 199 9.71 14.12 14.49
N ILE A 200 8.97 13.00 14.47
CA ILE A 200 8.08 12.65 13.37
C ILE A 200 6.81 13.51 13.41
N ALA A 201 6.25 13.77 14.59
CA ALA A 201 5.15 14.71 14.76
C ALA A 201 5.54 16.11 14.27
N ALA A 202 6.72 16.61 14.67
CA ALA A 202 7.26 17.88 14.22
C ALA A 202 7.50 17.93 12.70
N LEU A 203 7.97 16.82 12.09
CA LEU A 203 8.08 16.73 10.63
C LEU A 203 6.70 16.80 9.95
N GLY A 204 5.71 16.06 10.45
CA GLY A 204 4.34 16.13 9.94
C GLY A 204 3.78 17.54 9.98
N ARG A 205 3.99 18.26 11.09
CA ARG A 205 3.57 19.66 11.26
C ARG A 205 4.26 20.60 10.27
N ARG A 206 5.55 20.40 9.98
CA ARG A 206 6.29 21.21 8.98
C ARG A 206 5.81 20.97 7.55
N LEU A 207 5.29 19.78 7.25
CA LEU A 207 4.77 19.43 5.93
C LEU A 207 3.33 19.88 5.72
N ALA A 208 2.57 20.10 6.79
CA ALA A 208 1.19 20.54 6.74
C ALA A 208 1.06 21.96 6.17
N GLU A 209 -0.02 22.19 5.43
CA GLU A 209 -0.42 23.52 4.95
C GLU A 209 -1.73 23.90 5.64
N ASP A 210 -1.86 25.18 6.04
CA ASP A 210 -3.05 25.70 6.72
C ASP A 210 -3.51 24.87 7.94
N GLY A 211 -2.55 24.26 8.65
CA GLY A 211 -2.83 23.42 9.82
C GLY A 211 -3.35 22.02 9.52
N LEU A 212 -3.41 21.61 8.25
CA LEU A 212 -3.82 20.27 7.83
C LEU A 212 -2.73 19.55 7.04
N LEU A 213 -2.54 18.28 7.36
CA LEU A 213 -1.70 17.35 6.61
C LEU A 213 -2.56 16.44 5.73
N ASP A 214 -2.18 16.30 4.46
CA ASP A 214 -2.79 15.39 3.49
C ASP A 214 -1.74 14.51 2.77
N PRO A 215 -2.18 13.52 1.94
CA PRO A 215 -1.24 12.64 1.26
C PRO A 215 -0.35 13.34 0.23
N ARG A 216 -0.85 14.38 -0.46
CA ARG A 216 -0.09 15.13 -1.47
C ARG A 216 1.14 15.75 -0.83
N MET A 217 1.01 16.38 0.34
CA MET A 217 2.14 17.03 1.02
C MET A 217 3.27 16.06 1.35
N ILE A 218 2.95 14.86 1.86
CA ILE A 218 3.94 13.79 2.09
C ILE A 218 4.53 13.30 0.76
N GLY A 219 3.72 13.32 -0.30
CA GLY A 219 4.15 13.02 -1.66
C GLY A 219 5.16 13.99 -2.23
N ASP A 220 4.87 15.28 -2.10
CA ASP A 220 5.72 16.38 -2.55
C ASP A 220 7.06 16.35 -1.80
N ALA A 221 7.03 16.11 -0.48
CA ALA A 221 8.21 15.92 0.35
C ALA A 221 9.08 14.75 -0.16
N ALA A 222 8.48 13.60 -0.45
CA ALA A 222 9.20 12.44 -0.96
C ALA A 222 9.84 12.70 -2.33
N ARG A 223 9.12 13.35 -3.25
CA ARG A 223 9.65 13.69 -4.58
C ARG A 223 10.78 14.71 -4.54
N SER A 224 10.85 15.54 -3.49
CA SER A 224 11.93 16.50 -3.34
C SER A 224 13.30 15.86 -3.08
N GLY A 225 13.34 14.62 -2.59
CA GLY A 225 14.59 13.93 -2.22
C GLY A 225 15.33 14.53 -1.01
N ARG A 226 14.73 15.50 -0.31
CA ARG A 226 15.34 16.23 0.82
C ARG A 226 15.04 15.63 2.21
N HIS A 227 14.27 14.55 2.26
CA HIS A 227 13.81 13.93 3.50
C HIS A 227 14.13 12.44 3.52
N ASP A 228 14.35 11.88 4.71
CA ASP A 228 14.51 10.44 4.87
C ASP A 228 13.17 9.73 4.53
N PRO A 229 13.16 8.79 3.57
CA PRO A 229 11.97 8.00 3.24
C PRO A 229 11.36 7.25 4.44
N GLN A 230 12.16 6.83 5.42
CA GLN A 230 11.66 6.16 6.62
C GLN A 230 10.96 7.12 7.57
N GLU A 231 11.39 8.38 7.65
CA GLU A 231 10.68 9.39 8.42
C GLU A 231 9.35 9.74 7.76
N LEU A 232 9.33 9.97 6.44
CA LEU A 232 8.09 10.21 5.69
C LEU A 232 7.10 9.06 5.78
N LYS A 233 7.59 7.81 5.81
CA LYS A 233 6.76 6.64 6.07
C LYS A 233 6.11 6.70 7.46
N LYS A 234 6.85 7.14 8.49
CA LYS A 234 6.30 7.30 9.84
C LYS A 234 5.30 8.46 9.92
N VAL A 235 5.53 9.56 9.20
CA VAL A 235 4.53 10.63 9.02
C VAL A 235 3.27 10.09 8.34
N TRP A 236 3.43 9.27 7.29
CA TRP A 236 2.30 8.58 6.67
C TRP A 236 1.52 7.71 7.66
N HIS A 237 2.19 7.01 8.58
CA HIS A 237 1.49 6.23 9.59
C HIS A 237 0.61 7.10 10.50
N TYR A 238 1.03 8.32 10.86
CA TYR A 238 0.15 9.26 11.59
C TYR A 238 -1.09 9.57 10.76
N LEU A 239 -0.91 10.01 9.51
CA LEU A 239 -2.02 10.38 8.63
C LEU A 239 -2.96 9.20 8.38
N ALA A 240 -2.44 8.01 8.10
CA ALA A 240 -3.23 6.82 7.85
C ALA A 240 -3.96 6.31 9.10
N HIS A 241 -3.43 6.56 10.30
CA HIS A 241 -4.06 6.13 11.54
C HIS A 241 -5.12 7.13 12.04
N PHE A 242 -4.76 8.40 12.14
CA PHE A 242 -5.57 9.44 12.77
C PHE A 242 -6.37 10.28 11.78
N GLY A 243 -5.93 10.34 10.53
CA GLY A 243 -6.57 11.14 9.49
C GLY A 243 -7.34 10.33 8.45
N ALA A 244 -7.56 9.03 8.67
CA ALA A 244 -8.38 8.23 7.76
C ALA A 244 -9.85 8.68 7.82
N PRO A 245 -10.56 8.75 6.67
CA PRO A 245 -11.96 9.10 6.67
C PRO A 245 -12.80 8.05 7.41
N GLU A 246 -13.89 8.50 8.03
CA GLU A 246 -14.92 7.60 8.55
C GLU A 246 -15.51 6.75 7.42
N ARG A 247 -15.98 5.55 7.78
CA ARG A 247 -16.35 4.47 6.85
C ARG A 247 -17.42 4.90 5.85
#